data_AF-A0A522DPT6-F1
#
_entry.id   AF-A0A522DPT6-F1
#
_cell.length_a   1.000
_cell.length_b   1.000
_cell.length_c   1.000
_cell.angle_alpha   90.00
_cell.angle_beta   90.00
_cell.angle_gamma   90.00
#
_symmetry.space_group_name_H-M   'P 1'
#
loop_
_entity.id
_entity.type
_entity.pdbx_description
1 polymer ?
#
loop_
_entity_poly.entity_id
_entity_poly.type
_entity_poly.pdbx_seq_one_letter_code
_entity_poly.pdbx_strand_id
1 'polypeptide(L)'
;MRQFSHCRDARRVHALTTGAWKDTPMPPVKPDLGERDVATVTPAGESVLKTIDGVETRSPVIHVDHRGALFEVYNGDPDEWREPVVYIYQTSVFPGQLKGWACHEKKIDRYTISSGELLVLLYDARADSPTNGVLQRVGLSARAVTQLRIPVGVWHLIINLGDVEAQLVNLPTERYQHDKPDRILLPWDTTEIPVDVRSYLRKF
;
A
#
# COMPACT_ATOMS: atom_id res chain seq x y z
N MET A 1 -12.89 26.74 -55.15
CA MET A 1 -12.71 25.91 -53.93
C MET A 1 -13.40 26.61 -52.77
N ARG A 2 -13.95 25.83 -51.84
CA ARG A 2 -15.16 26.10 -51.04
C ARG A 2 -15.09 27.33 -50.11
N GLN A 3 -16.14 28.16 -50.16
CA GLN A 3 -16.55 29.05 -49.06
C GLN A 3 -17.05 28.19 -47.89
N PHE A 4 -16.50 28.40 -46.70
CA PHE A 4 -17.10 27.93 -45.46
C PHE A 4 -17.90 29.06 -44.83
N SER A 5 -19.23 28.94 -44.98
CA SER A 5 -20.22 29.74 -44.27
C SER A 5 -20.11 29.50 -42.77
N HIS A 6 -20.12 30.60 -42.00
CA HIS A 6 -20.15 30.61 -40.55
C HIS A 6 -21.39 29.86 -40.03
N CYS A 7 -21.18 28.72 -39.36
CA CYS A 7 -22.20 28.09 -38.54
C CYS A 7 -22.35 28.91 -37.25
N ARG A 8 -23.36 29.78 -37.22
CA ARG A 8 -23.89 30.38 -35.99
C ARG A 8 -24.70 29.31 -35.27
N ASP A 9 -24.11 28.63 -34.29
CA ASP A 9 -24.93 27.95 -33.27
C ASP A 9 -24.21 27.83 -31.92
N ALA A 10 -23.89 28.98 -31.33
CA ALA A 10 -23.35 29.08 -29.97
C ALA A 10 -24.44 29.10 -28.87
N ARG A 11 -25.64 28.54 -29.13
CA ARG A 11 -26.77 28.53 -28.18
C ARG A 11 -27.26 27.14 -27.80
N ARG A 12 -26.37 26.15 -27.68
CA ARG A 12 -26.76 24.79 -27.26
C ARG A 12 -25.87 24.14 -26.21
N VAL A 13 -25.17 24.93 -25.39
CA VAL A 13 -24.34 24.40 -24.28
C VAL A 13 -24.75 24.97 -22.90
N HIS A 14 -25.96 25.53 -22.78
CA HIS A 14 -26.41 26.24 -21.56
C HIS A 14 -27.72 25.73 -20.97
N ALA A 15 -28.05 24.44 -21.14
CA ALA A 15 -29.27 23.85 -20.59
C ALA A 15 -29.04 22.45 -20.01
N LEU A 16 -28.09 22.28 -19.08
CA LEU A 16 -27.94 21.03 -18.29
C LEU A 16 -27.50 21.29 -16.84
N THR A 17 -27.78 22.46 -16.27
CA THR A 17 -27.30 22.80 -14.92
C THR A 17 -28.33 23.53 -14.07
N THR A 18 -29.58 23.08 -14.04
CA THR A 18 -30.49 23.47 -12.95
C THR A 18 -31.52 22.36 -12.62
N GLY A 19 -31.45 21.83 -11.40
CA GLY A 19 -32.64 21.38 -10.66
C GLY A 19 -33.11 19.92 -10.75
N ALA A 20 -32.99 19.22 -11.89
CA ALA A 20 -33.73 17.97 -12.10
C ALA A 20 -33.39 16.76 -11.20
N TRP A 21 -32.24 16.78 -10.50
CA TRP A 21 -31.78 15.66 -9.67
C TRP A 21 -32.39 15.63 -8.27
N LYS A 22 -32.91 16.75 -7.76
CA LYS A 22 -33.42 16.84 -6.37
C LYS A 22 -34.81 16.22 -6.21
N ASP A 23 -35.61 16.20 -7.27
CA ASP A 23 -37.02 15.78 -7.22
C ASP A 23 -37.27 14.39 -7.82
N THR A 24 -36.20 13.68 -8.22
CA THR A 24 -36.33 12.29 -8.68
C THR A 24 -36.40 11.37 -7.46
N PRO A 25 -37.51 10.64 -7.22
CA PRO A 25 -37.57 9.69 -6.12
C PRO A 25 -36.50 8.62 -6.30
N MET A 26 -35.68 8.43 -5.26
CA MET A 26 -34.65 7.41 -5.28
C MET A 26 -35.29 6.02 -5.46
N PRO A 27 -34.73 5.16 -6.32
CA PRO A 27 -35.24 3.81 -6.47
C PRO A 27 -35.16 3.07 -5.12
N PRO A 28 -36.10 2.16 -4.83
CA PRO A 28 -36.06 1.37 -3.61
C PRO A 28 -34.79 0.52 -3.59
N VAL A 29 -33.96 0.71 -2.57
CA VAL A 29 -32.81 -0.15 -2.27
C VAL A 29 -33.26 -1.26 -1.33
N LYS A 30 -32.73 -2.47 -1.50
CA LYS A 30 -32.89 -3.60 -0.56
C LYS A 30 -31.65 -3.66 0.36
N PRO A 31 -31.65 -2.93 1.50
CA PRO A 31 -30.46 -2.81 2.34
C PRO A 31 -30.04 -4.12 3.02
N ASP A 32 -30.91 -5.12 3.06
CA ASP A 32 -30.69 -6.47 3.59
C ASP A 32 -29.81 -7.35 2.69
N LEU A 33 -29.57 -6.96 1.43
CA LEU A 33 -28.69 -7.69 0.52
C LEU A 33 -27.20 -7.41 0.74
N GLY A 34 -26.85 -6.45 1.59
CA GLY A 34 -25.46 -6.03 1.77
C GLY A 34 -25.15 -5.63 3.20
N GLU A 35 -23.85 -5.52 3.48
CA GLU A 35 -23.36 -4.96 4.73
C GLU A 35 -23.11 -3.47 4.55
N ARG A 36 -23.34 -2.68 5.62
CA ARG A 36 -22.96 -1.27 5.60
C ARG A 36 -21.45 -1.16 5.62
N ASP A 37 -20.93 -0.28 4.80
CA ASP A 37 -19.52 0.08 4.82
C ASP A 37 -19.14 0.73 6.15
N VAL A 38 -17.85 0.64 6.49
CA VAL A 38 -17.27 1.19 7.72
C VAL A 38 -16.37 2.36 7.34
N ALA A 39 -16.45 3.45 8.09
CA ALA A 39 -15.56 4.59 7.88
C ALA A 39 -14.09 4.15 8.02
N THR A 40 -13.27 4.51 7.04
CA THR A 40 -11.84 4.19 7.03
C THR A 40 -10.96 5.40 7.33
N VAL A 41 -11.51 6.61 7.23
CA VAL A 41 -10.80 7.88 7.51
C VAL A 41 -11.68 8.90 8.23
N THR A 42 -11.06 9.83 8.95
CA THR A 42 -11.69 11.02 9.51
C THR A 42 -11.94 12.08 8.41
N PRO A 43 -12.72 13.14 8.66
CA PRO A 43 -12.86 14.27 7.73
C PRO A 43 -11.54 14.99 7.41
N ALA A 44 -10.52 14.86 8.27
CA ALA A 44 -9.17 15.36 8.05
C ALA A 44 -8.32 14.42 7.16
N GLY A 45 -8.85 13.24 6.78
CA GLY A 45 -8.16 12.24 5.97
C GLY A 45 -7.28 11.28 6.76
N GLU A 46 -7.31 11.33 8.09
CA GLU A 46 -6.53 10.45 8.94
C GLU A 46 -7.16 9.05 9.00
N SER A 47 -6.36 7.99 8.92
CA SER A 47 -6.88 6.62 9.03
C SER A 47 -7.46 6.37 10.41
N VAL A 48 -8.64 5.76 10.47
CA VAL A 48 -9.24 5.27 11.74
C VAL A 48 -8.91 3.80 12.02
N LEU A 49 -8.15 3.16 11.13
CA LEU A 49 -7.70 1.79 11.32
C LEU A 49 -6.60 1.73 12.37
N LYS A 50 -6.57 0.64 13.14
CA LYS A 50 -5.48 0.39 14.08
C LYS A 50 -4.17 0.14 13.32
N THR A 51 -3.13 0.85 13.71
CA THR A 51 -1.74 0.65 13.26
C THR A 51 -1.02 -0.23 14.27
N ILE A 52 -0.16 -1.14 13.79
CA ILE A 52 0.70 -1.98 14.63
C ILE A 52 1.77 -1.10 15.28
N ASP A 53 2.01 -1.30 16.57
CA ASP A 53 3.01 -0.57 17.34
C ASP A 53 4.42 -0.73 16.72
N GLY A 54 5.05 0.40 16.40
CA GLY A 54 6.37 0.47 15.76
C GLY A 54 6.39 0.26 14.24
N VAL A 55 5.24 -0.04 13.60
CA VAL A 55 5.11 0.06 12.14
C VAL A 55 4.91 1.52 11.76
N GLU A 56 5.76 2.01 10.88
CA GLU A 56 5.75 3.41 10.47
C GLU A 56 5.70 3.50 8.94
N THR A 57 4.88 4.42 8.42
CA THR A 57 4.81 4.72 6.99
C THR A 57 5.15 6.18 6.75
N ARG A 58 5.87 6.45 5.69
CA ARG A 58 6.25 7.81 5.29
C ARG A 58 6.22 7.98 3.79
N SER A 59 5.78 9.15 3.34
CA SER A 59 5.92 9.54 1.94
C SER A 59 7.16 10.43 1.79
N PRO A 60 8.15 10.06 0.96
CA PRO A 60 9.27 10.94 0.67
C PRO A 60 8.80 12.13 -0.20
N VAL A 61 9.62 13.19 -0.23
CA VAL A 61 9.40 14.28 -1.19
C VAL A 61 9.75 13.77 -2.58
N ILE A 62 8.80 13.87 -3.52
CA ILE A 62 8.96 13.43 -4.91
C ILE A 62 9.03 14.66 -5.82
N HIS A 63 10.15 14.81 -6.52
CA HIS A 63 10.34 15.83 -7.55
C HIS A 63 10.06 15.23 -8.92
N VAL A 64 8.96 15.63 -9.55
CA VAL A 64 8.55 15.15 -10.87
C VAL A 64 8.82 16.24 -11.92
N ASP A 65 9.46 15.87 -13.03
CA ASP A 65 9.61 16.72 -14.21
C ASP A 65 9.41 15.92 -15.52
N HIS A 66 9.58 16.57 -16.66
CA HIS A 66 9.37 15.96 -17.99
C HIS A 66 10.30 14.77 -18.31
N ARG A 67 11.33 14.52 -17.49
CA ARG A 67 12.30 13.42 -17.64
C ARG A 67 12.00 12.23 -16.72
N GLY A 68 11.14 12.41 -15.72
CA GLY A 68 10.80 11.38 -14.74
C GLY A 68 10.59 11.93 -13.33
N ALA A 69 10.98 11.16 -12.32
CA ALA A 69 10.87 11.51 -10.92
C ALA A 69 12.17 11.24 -10.15
N LEU A 70 12.45 12.06 -9.15
CA LEU A 70 13.52 11.88 -8.17
C LEU A 70 12.93 11.92 -6.76
N PHE A 71 13.29 10.94 -5.94
CA PHE A 71 13.04 10.92 -4.51
C PHE A 71 14.18 10.16 -3.83
N GLU A 72 14.43 10.49 -2.57
CA GLU A 72 15.48 9.82 -1.79
C GLU A 72 14.93 8.54 -1.16
N VAL A 73 15.56 7.40 -1.47
CA VAL A 73 15.27 6.13 -0.77
C VAL A 73 15.81 6.18 0.67
N TYR A 74 16.94 6.85 0.85
CA TYR A 74 17.59 7.12 2.14
C TYR A 74 18.42 8.39 1.99
N ASN A 75 18.25 9.36 2.88
CA ASN A 75 18.94 10.65 2.84
C ASN A 75 20.02 10.81 3.93
N GLY A 76 20.18 9.82 4.81
CA GLY A 76 21.14 9.88 5.90
C GLY A 76 20.69 10.68 7.12
N ASP A 77 19.44 11.15 7.17
CA ASP A 77 18.91 11.90 8.30
C ASP A 77 18.55 10.96 9.47
N PRO A 78 19.23 11.06 10.63
CA PRO A 78 18.94 10.23 11.79
C PRO A 78 17.55 10.50 12.39
N ASP A 79 16.94 11.66 12.12
CA ASP A 79 15.58 11.98 12.58
C ASP A 79 14.52 11.23 11.75
N GLU A 80 14.86 10.85 10.51
CA GLU A 80 14.00 10.07 9.63
C GLU A 80 14.24 8.56 9.76
N TRP A 81 15.52 8.17 9.80
CA TRP A 81 15.94 6.79 9.95
C TRP A 81 16.93 6.67 11.11
N ARG A 82 16.41 6.26 12.27
CA ARG A 82 17.16 6.22 13.53
C ARG A 82 18.32 5.23 13.50
N GLU A 83 18.16 4.11 12.78
CA GLU A 83 19.16 3.05 12.75
C GLU A 83 20.01 3.11 11.47
N PRO A 84 21.31 2.78 11.54
CA PRO A 84 22.20 2.86 10.39
C PRO A 84 21.80 1.93 9.23
N VAL A 85 22.25 2.28 8.03
CA VAL A 85 22.16 1.42 6.85
C VAL A 85 23.41 0.55 6.78
N VAL A 86 23.27 -0.74 7.06
CA VAL A 86 24.38 -1.70 7.10
C VAL A 86 24.34 -2.73 5.97
N TYR A 87 23.20 -2.82 5.29
CA TYR A 87 22.90 -3.77 4.23
C TYR A 87 21.77 -3.21 3.37
N ILE A 88 21.84 -3.43 2.05
CA ILE A 88 20.82 -2.98 1.09
C ILE A 88 20.65 -4.09 0.06
N TYR A 89 19.41 -4.43 -0.26
CA TYR A 89 19.10 -5.35 -1.35
C TYR A 89 17.78 -4.99 -2.02
N GLN A 90 17.59 -5.48 -3.24
CA GLN A 90 16.33 -5.39 -3.95
C GLN A 90 15.66 -6.77 -4.02
N THR A 91 14.33 -6.77 -3.87
CA THR A 91 13.48 -7.93 -4.13
C THR A 91 12.41 -7.52 -5.15
N SER A 92 12.01 -8.46 -5.99
CA SER A 92 10.92 -8.25 -6.94
C SER A 92 9.85 -9.31 -6.83
N VAL A 93 8.60 -8.97 -7.16
CA VAL A 93 7.46 -9.88 -7.11
C VAL A 93 6.78 -9.85 -8.46
N PHE A 94 6.70 -10.99 -9.15
CA PHE A 94 5.98 -11.07 -10.43
C PHE A 94 4.48 -10.85 -10.26
N PRO A 95 3.76 -10.42 -11.32
CA PRO A 95 2.30 -10.29 -11.29
C PRO A 95 1.62 -11.57 -10.80
N GLY A 96 0.65 -11.42 -9.88
CA GLY A 96 -0.08 -12.54 -9.30
C GLY A 96 0.72 -13.42 -8.33
N GLN A 97 1.99 -13.08 -8.03
CA GLN A 97 2.80 -13.77 -7.04
C GLN A 97 2.77 -13.05 -5.68
N LEU A 98 3.18 -13.79 -4.66
CA LEU A 98 3.33 -13.31 -3.29
C LEU A 98 4.64 -13.82 -2.66
N LYS A 99 5.10 -13.15 -1.60
CA LYS A 99 6.23 -13.57 -0.77
C LYS A 99 5.89 -13.42 0.70
N GLY A 100 5.96 -14.52 1.44
CA GLY A 100 5.61 -14.57 2.86
C GLY A 100 4.84 -15.85 3.19
N TRP A 101 4.40 -16.03 4.42
CA TRP A 101 4.61 -15.14 5.56
C TRP A 101 6.06 -15.20 6.07
N ALA A 102 6.61 -14.07 6.49
CA ALA A 102 7.93 -14.00 7.08
C ALA A 102 7.97 -13.13 8.33
N CYS A 103 8.84 -13.48 9.27
CA CYS A 103 9.12 -12.68 10.46
C CYS A 103 10.63 -12.64 10.68
N HIS A 104 11.14 -11.47 11.05
CA HIS A 104 12.55 -11.29 11.41
C HIS A 104 12.70 -11.27 12.93
N GLU A 105 13.65 -12.07 13.43
CA GLU A 105 13.96 -12.17 14.86
C GLU A 105 14.92 -11.07 15.34
N LYS A 106 15.71 -10.48 14.43
CA LYS A 106 16.82 -9.59 14.81
C LYS A 106 16.80 -8.25 14.11
N LYS A 107 16.28 -8.18 12.89
CA LYS A 107 16.35 -6.97 12.08
C LYS A 107 15.00 -6.32 11.85
N ILE A 108 15.03 -5.00 11.79
CA ILE A 108 13.95 -4.17 11.27
C ILE A 108 14.11 -4.13 9.76
N ASP A 109 13.00 -4.24 9.04
CA ASP A 109 12.95 -4.05 7.60
C ASP A 109 12.49 -2.62 7.28
N ARG A 110 13.07 -2.04 6.22
CA ARG A 110 12.74 -0.69 5.74
C ARG A 110 12.58 -0.73 4.23
N TYR A 111 11.33 -0.76 3.82
CA TYR A 111 10.89 -0.99 2.46
C TYR A 111 10.64 0.33 1.73
N THR A 112 11.16 0.45 0.52
CA THR A 112 10.83 1.55 -0.40
C THR A 112 10.56 0.95 -1.78
N ILE A 113 9.34 1.13 -2.28
CA ILE A 113 8.96 0.63 -3.60
C ILE A 113 9.59 1.49 -4.70
N SER A 114 10.17 0.83 -5.71
CA SER A 114 10.77 1.49 -6.88
C SER A 114 9.94 1.31 -8.15
N SER A 115 9.12 0.25 -8.23
CA SER A 115 8.24 -0.04 -9.36
C SER A 115 7.05 -0.90 -8.94
N GLY A 116 5.93 -0.77 -9.65
CA GLY A 116 4.74 -1.61 -9.50
C GLY A 116 3.84 -1.24 -8.32
N GLU A 117 2.97 -2.19 -7.95
CA GLU A 117 1.94 -2.03 -6.92
C GLU A 117 1.96 -3.25 -6.00
N LEU A 118 2.26 -3.04 -4.71
CA LEU A 118 2.32 -4.10 -3.71
C LEU A 118 1.29 -3.85 -2.61
N LEU A 119 0.73 -4.93 -2.09
CA LEU A 119 0.07 -4.95 -0.78
C LEU A 119 0.98 -5.69 0.20
N VAL A 120 1.30 -5.03 1.31
CA VAL A 120 1.97 -5.66 2.45
C VAL A 120 0.93 -5.92 3.53
N LEU A 121 0.66 -7.19 3.79
CA LEU A 121 -0.09 -7.63 4.96
C LEU A 121 0.89 -7.73 6.12
N LEU A 122 0.53 -7.15 7.27
CA LEU A 122 1.31 -7.15 8.49
C LEU A 122 0.46 -7.73 9.63
N TYR A 123 1.05 -8.59 10.47
CA TYR A 123 0.37 -9.15 11.63
C TYR A 123 1.29 -9.12 12.85
N ASP A 124 0.76 -8.57 13.94
CA ASP A 124 1.48 -8.46 15.20
C ASP A 124 1.20 -9.66 16.11
N ALA A 125 2.14 -10.60 16.16
CA ALA A 125 2.08 -11.77 17.03
C ALA A 125 2.93 -11.63 18.30
N ARG A 126 3.49 -10.44 18.59
CA ARG A 126 4.36 -10.21 19.75
C ARG A 126 3.52 -10.25 21.03
N ALA A 127 3.80 -11.19 21.93
CA ALA A 127 2.97 -11.45 23.11
C ALA A 127 2.75 -10.21 24.00
N ASP A 128 3.80 -9.39 24.17
CA ASP A 128 3.78 -8.21 25.04
C ASP A 128 3.40 -6.92 24.29
N SER A 129 3.01 -7.01 23.01
CA SER A 129 2.67 -5.83 22.22
C SER A 129 1.27 -5.30 22.58
N PRO A 130 1.09 -3.97 22.71
CA PRO A 130 -0.23 -3.36 22.89
C PRO A 130 -1.14 -3.54 21.65
N THR A 131 -0.56 -3.92 20.52
CA THR A 131 -1.26 -4.21 19.27
C THR A 131 -1.21 -5.70 18.91
N ASN A 132 -0.97 -6.59 19.87
CA ASN A 132 -1.06 -8.03 19.65
C ASN A 132 -2.40 -8.40 18.98
N GLY A 133 -2.32 -9.22 17.93
CA GLY A 133 -3.45 -9.64 17.12
C GLY A 133 -3.92 -8.63 16.07
N VAL A 134 -3.32 -7.44 15.98
CA VAL A 134 -3.67 -6.46 14.95
C VAL A 134 -3.14 -6.93 13.59
N LEU A 135 -4.05 -6.92 12.61
CA LEU A 135 -3.75 -7.12 11.19
C LEU A 135 -3.80 -5.76 10.48
N GLN A 136 -2.67 -5.32 9.94
CA GLN A 136 -2.53 -4.07 9.21
C GLN A 136 -2.25 -4.34 7.73
N ARG A 137 -2.75 -3.44 6.87
CA ARG A 137 -2.57 -3.49 5.42
C ARG A 137 -1.89 -2.21 4.98
N VAL A 138 -0.78 -2.33 4.28
CA VAL A 138 -0.04 -1.19 3.74
C VAL A 138 0.10 -1.37 2.25
N GLY A 139 -0.51 -0.49 1.48
CA GLY A 139 -0.28 -0.41 0.04
C GLY A 139 1.04 0.32 -0.23
N LEU A 140 1.88 -0.24 -1.09
CA LEU A 140 3.06 0.43 -1.63
C LEU A 140 2.86 0.60 -3.13
N SER A 141 2.91 1.84 -3.59
CA SER A 141 2.71 2.20 -4.99
C SER A 141 3.89 3.02 -5.51
N ALA A 142 4.37 2.71 -6.71
CA ALA A 142 5.34 3.58 -7.38
C ALA A 142 4.74 4.95 -7.79
N ARG A 143 3.41 5.07 -7.83
CA ARG A 143 2.70 6.33 -8.13
C ARG A 143 2.62 7.27 -6.93
N ALA A 144 2.59 6.70 -5.74
CA ALA A 144 2.57 7.39 -4.47
C ALA A 144 3.57 6.67 -3.55
N VAL A 145 4.86 6.96 -3.80
CA VAL A 145 5.95 6.25 -3.12
C VAL A 145 5.73 6.33 -1.62
N THR A 146 5.73 5.17 -1.00
CA THR A 146 5.58 5.00 0.45
C THR A 146 6.77 4.19 0.93
N GLN A 147 7.40 4.68 1.98
CA GLN A 147 8.41 4.00 2.76
C GLN A 147 7.73 3.34 3.95
N LEU A 148 8.10 2.10 4.25
CA LEU A 148 7.50 1.30 5.31
C LEU A 148 8.59 0.73 6.21
N ARG A 149 8.49 0.99 7.51
CA ARG A 149 9.31 0.39 8.56
C ARG A 149 8.54 -0.75 9.22
N ILE A 150 9.13 -1.94 9.30
CA ILE A 150 8.54 -3.13 9.91
C ILE A 150 9.44 -3.56 11.08
N PRO A 151 8.96 -3.49 12.33
CA PRO A 151 9.77 -3.86 13.48
C PRO A 151 9.97 -5.38 13.58
N VAL A 152 11.01 -5.78 14.33
CA VAL A 152 11.27 -7.17 14.72
C VAL A 152 10.00 -7.82 15.30
N GLY A 153 9.75 -9.08 14.95
CA GLY A 153 8.61 -9.85 15.48
C GLY A 153 7.27 -9.61 14.77
N VAL A 154 7.19 -8.69 13.79
CA VAL A 154 5.98 -8.50 12.97
C VAL A 154 6.02 -9.39 11.74
N TRP A 155 5.01 -10.24 11.61
CA TRP A 155 4.82 -11.08 10.45
C TRP A 155 4.41 -10.23 9.25
N HIS A 156 5.00 -10.48 8.08
CA HIS A 156 4.66 -9.76 6.87
C HIS A 156 4.58 -10.67 5.64
N LEU A 157 3.66 -10.33 4.73
CA LEU A 157 3.46 -10.98 3.43
C LEU A 157 3.22 -9.92 2.37
N ILE A 158 3.95 -10.03 1.26
CA ILE A 158 3.91 -9.09 0.14
C ILE A 158 3.16 -9.73 -1.03
N ILE A 159 2.18 -9.04 -1.59
CA ILE A 159 1.38 -9.48 -2.75
C ILE A 159 1.56 -8.45 -3.85
N ASN A 160 1.86 -8.89 -5.08
CA ASN A 160 1.79 -8.00 -6.23
C ASN A 160 0.35 -7.88 -6.73
N LEU A 161 -0.22 -6.68 -6.59
CA LEU A 161 -1.58 -6.36 -7.05
C LEU A 161 -1.62 -5.88 -8.51
N GLY A 162 -0.47 -5.48 -9.05
CA GLY A 162 -0.32 -4.94 -10.40
C GLY A 162 -0.21 -6.02 -11.48
N ASP A 163 -0.10 -5.54 -12.71
CA ASP A 163 0.11 -6.31 -13.93
C ASP A 163 1.57 -6.28 -14.43
N VAL A 164 2.44 -5.55 -13.72
CA VAL A 164 3.88 -5.49 -13.96
C VAL A 164 4.66 -6.05 -12.77
N GLU A 165 5.89 -6.50 -13.00
CA GLU A 165 6.78 -6.89 -11.91
C GLU A 165 7.01 -5.70 -10.96
N ALA A 166 6.71 -5.91 -9.67
CA ALA A 166 6.94 -4.91 -8.64
C ALA A 166 8.34 -5.07 -8.07
N GLN A 167 9.03 -3.95 -7.83
CA GLN A 167 10.40 -3.92 -7.30
C GLN A 167 10.43 -3.10 -6.01
N LEU A 168 11.13 -3.62 -5.01
CA LEU A 168 11.17 -3.11 -3.66
C LEU A 168 12.62 -3.13 -3.17
N VAL A 169 13.12 -1.99 -2.71
CA VAL A 169 14.40 -1.90 -2.02
C VAL A 169 14.16 -2.09 -0.52
N ASN A 170 14.99 -2.91 0.12
CA ASN A 170 15.03 -3.04 1.57
C ASN A 170 16.39 -2.60 2.13
N LEU A 171 16.36 -1.88 3.23
CA LEU A 171 17.52 -1.41 3.98
C LEU A 171 17.47 -1.96 5.42
N PRO A 172 17.67 -3.27 5.66
CA PRO A 172 17.52 -3.81 7.01
C PRO A 172 18.58 -3.26 7.98
N THR A 173 18.30 -3.37 9.28
CA THR A 173 19.22 -2.91 10.34
C THR A 173 20.35 -3.88 10.65
N GLU A 174 20.32 -5.08 10.06
CA GLU A 174 21.35 -6.10 10.22
C GLU A 174 21.71 -6.72 8.87
N ARG A 175 22.96 -7.15 8.73
CA ARG A 175 23.42 -7.91 7.55
C ARG A 175 22.83 -9.32 7.55
N TYR A 176 22.63 -9.87 6.36
CA TYR A 176 22.21 -11.26 6.21
C TYR A 176 23.29 -12.23 6.71
N GLN A 177 22.95 -13.08 7.67
CA GLN A 177 23.81 -14.16 8.16
C GLN A 177 23.48 -15.44 7.37
N HIS A 178 24.39 -15.84 6.48
CA HIS A 178 24.15 -16.95 5.54
C HIS A 178 24.08 -18.32 6.23
N ASP A 179 24.87 -18.51 7.28
CA ASP A 179 24.94 -19.74 8.09
C ASP A 179 23.78 -19.84 9.08
N LYS A 180 23.25 -18.69 9.55
CA LYS A 180 22.15 -18.63 10.51
C LYS A 180 21.19 -17.47 10.20
N PRO A 181 20.34 -17.59 9.16
CA PRO A 181 19.37 -16.56 8.81
C PRO A 181 18.39 -16.28 9.96
N ASP A 182 17.99 -15.02 10.13
CA ASP A 182 17.07 -14.56 11.19
C ASP A 182 15.59 -14.63 10.80
N ARG A 183 15.31 -15.11 9.58
CA ARG A 183 13.98 -15.10 8.98
C ARG A 183 13.27 -16.42 9.27
N ILE A 184 12.14 -16.35 9.96
CA ILE A 184 11.21 -17.47 10.14
C ILE A 184 10.10 -17.36 9.09
N LEU A 185 9.62 -18.50 8.60
CA LEU A 185 8.60 -18.58 7.55
C LEU A 185 7.35 -19.32 8.05
N LEU A 186 6.20 -18.90 7.53
CA LEU A 186 4.96 -19.67 7.57
C LEU A 186 4.42 -19.81 6.13
N PRO A 187 3.67 -20.89 5.83
CA PRO A 187 2.91 -20.97 4.59
C PRO A 187 2.03 -19.75 4.41
N TRP A 188 1.91 -19.25 3.17
CA TRP A 188 1.11 -18.05 2.88
C TRP A 188 -0.37 -18.22 3.26
N ASP A 189 -0.88 -19.46 3.22
CA ASP A 189 -2.25 -19.85 3.57
C ASP A 189 -2.37 -20.47 4.96
N THR A 190 -1.40 -20.20 5.84
CA THR A 190 -1.44 -20.61 7.25
C THR A 190 -2.74 -20.18 7.94
N THR A 191 -3.22 -21.01 8.87
CA THR A 191 -4.35 -20.69 9.74
C THR A 191 -3.95 -19.94 11.01
N GLU A 192 -2.65 -19.81 11.27
CA GLU A 192 -2.12 -19.11 12.46
C GLU A 192 -2.34 -17.59 12.41
N ILE A 193 -2.48 -17.01 11.21
CA ILE A 193 -2.72 -15.59 11.00
C ILE A 193 -4.15 -15.42 10.47
N PRO A 194 -5.02 -14.64 11.14
CA PRO A 194 -6.46 -14.60 10.84
C PRO A 194 -6.78 -13.74 9.62
N VAL A 195 -6.30 -14.12 8.45
CA VAL A 195 -6.59 -13.47 7.17
C VAL A 195 -6.66 -14.48 6.03
N ASP A 196 -7.69 -14.38 5.21
CA ASP A 196 -7.74 -15.12 3.95
C ASP A 196 -6.92 -14.37 2.88
N VAL A 197 -5.66 -14.77 2.71
CA VAL A 197 -4.77 -14.18 1.69
C VAL A 197 -5.35 -14.34 0.27
N ARG A 198 -6.16 -15.38 0.03
CA ARG A 198 -6.78 -15.64 -1.29
C ARG A 198 -7.73 -14.52 -1.71
N SER A 199 -8.32 -13.78 -0.76
CA SER A 199 -9.22 -12.69 -1.07
C SER A 199 -8.55 -11.53 -1.82
N TYR A 200 -7.21 -11.44 -1.76
CA TYR A 200 -6.41 -10.40 -2.42
C TYR A 200 -5.84 -10.84 -3.77
N LEU A 201 -5.94 -12.12 -4.12
CA LEU A 201 -5.48 -12.63 -5.40
C LEU A 201 -6.55 -12.34 -6.47
N ARG A 202 -6.11 -12.05 -7.70
CA ARG A 202 -7.03 -11.83 -8.83
C ARG A 202 -7.95 -13.04 -8.99
N LYS A 203 -9.26 -12.76 -9.00
CA LYS A 203 -10.31 -13.75 -9.27
C LYS A 203 -10.66 -13.68 -10.77
N PHE A 204 -9.88 -14.39 -11.58
CA PHE A 204 -10.02 -14.61 -13.03
C PHE A 204 -10.04 -13.36 -13.93
#